data_AF-A0A3B8VEI6-F1
#
_entry.id   AF-A0A3B8VEI6-F1
#
_cell.length_a   1.000
_cell.length_b   1.000
_cell.length_c   1.000
_cell.angle_alpha   90.00
_cell.angle_beta   90.00
_cell.angle_gamma   90.00
#
_symmetry.space_group_name_H-M   'P 1'
#
loop_
_entity.id
_entity.type
_entity.pdbx_description
1 polymer ?
#
loop_
_entity_poly.entity_id
_entity_poly.type
_entity_poly.pdbx_seq_one_letter_code
_entity_poly.pdbx_strand_id
1 'polypeptide(L)'
;MTIDVISLTGGQFSLLTSEQIDKVRSAQQKKDELEAKEAEEKRKLKYAAVRAGNYRSAAYEKAVEEIGAKYEEKIGVVREGLLFYLQYSARAEETGGTSAEYADYSLSPTDRVTAVKTYYETKYNTAKARFDAFKADTTAPVYLGEYYAGVYDYFANS
;
A
#
# COMPACT_ATOMS: atom_id res chain seq x y z
N MET A 1 -19.54 -1.53 -9.12
CA MET A 1 -18.50 -0.67 -8.51
C MET A 1 -17.85 0.12 -9.63
N THR A 2 -17.87 1.44 -9.53
CA THR A 2 -17.22 2.34 -10.50
C THR A 2 -15.92 2.82 -9.86
N ILE A 3 -14.80 2.74 -10.58
CA ILE A 3 -13.50 3.17 -10.06
C ILE A 3 -13.26 4.61 -10.50
N ASP A 4 -13.18 5.52 -9.54
CA ASP A 4 -12.98 6.95 -9.74
C ASP A 4 -12.04 7.57 -8.69
N VAL A 5 -11.47 6.77 -7.79
CA VAL A 5 -10.46 7.22 -6.81
C VAL A 5 -9.24 7.85 -7.49
N ILE A 6 -8.87 7.35 -8.67
CA ILE A 6 -7.86 7.90 -9.59
C ILE A 6 -8.39 7.86 -11.02
N SER A 7 -7.92 8.77 -11.88
CA SER A 7 -8.24 8.77 -13.31
C SER A 7 -7.26 7.88 -14.07
N LEU A 8 -7.68 6.66 -14.39
CA LEU A 8 -6.96 5.76 -15.30
C LEU A 8 -7.79 5.54 -16.57
N THR A 9 -7.14 5.61 -17.72
CA THR A 9 -7.74 5.17 -18.98
C THR A 9 -7.86 3.64 -19.01
N GLY A 10 -8.80 3.09 -19.80
CA GLY A 10 -8.98 1.63 -19.91
C GLY A 10 -7.70 0.88 -20.31
N GLY A 11 -6.88 1.48 -21.19
CA GLY A 11 -5.57 0.93 -21.57
C GLY A 11 -4.57 0.90 -20.41
N GLN A 12 -4.52 1.96 -19.58
CA GLN A 12 -3.68 1.97 -18.38
C GLN A 12 -4.14 0.95 -17.34
N PHE A 13 -5.44 0.73 -17.22
CA PHE A 13 -6.00 -0.27 -16.32
C PHE A 13 -5.62 -1.71 -16.74
N SER A 14 -5.57 -2.00 -18.04
CA SER A 14 -5.17 -3.32 -18.56
C SER A 14 -3.68 -3.64 -18.39
N LEU A 15 -2.85 -2.64 -18.11
CA LEU A 15 -1.41 -2.80 -17.86
C LEU A 15 -1.10 -3.08 -16.39
N LEU A 16 -2.09 -2.97 -15.50
CA LEU A 16 -1.91 -3.24 -14.09
C LEU A 16 -1.85 -4.75 -13.81
N THR A 17 -0.98 -5.13 -12.88
CA THR A 17 -0.96 -6.51 -12.36
C THR A 17 -2.20 -6.80 -11.51
N SER A 18 -2.48 -8.08 -11.27
CA SER A 18 -3.61 -8.48 -10.41
C SER A 18 -3.54 -7.85 -9.01
N GLU A 19 -2.33 -7.77 -8.42
CA GLU A 19 -2.11 -7.12 -7.12
C GLU A 19 -2.41 -5.62 -7.17
N GLN A 20 -1.97 -4.94 -8.24
CA GLN A 20 -2.25 -3.52 -8.44
C GLN A 20 -3.75 -3.25 -8.63
N ILE A 21 -4.46 -4.11 -9.36
CA ILE A 21 -5.91 -4.03 -9.51
C ILE A 21 -6.62 -4.20 -8.17
N ASP A 22 -6.19 -5.15 -7.34
CA ASP A 22 -6.76 -5.34 -6.01
C ASP A 22 -6.50 -4.13 -5.11
N LYS A 23 -5.30 -3.52 -5.19
CA LYS A 23 -5.01 -2.29 -4.44
C LYS A 23 -5.89 -1.12 -4.88
N VAL A 24 -6.11 -0.94 -6.19
CA VAL A 24 -7.02 0.07 -6.73
C VAL A 24 -8.45 -0.18 -6.22
N ARG A 25 -8.91 -1.44 -6.22
CA ARG A 25 -10.23 -1.82 -5.69
C ARG A 25 -10.37 -1.51 -4.20
N SER A 26 -9.37 -1.85 -3.38
CA SER A 26 -9.39 -1.54 -1.94
C SER A 26 -9.38 -0.03 -1.68
N ALA A 27 -8.61 0.75 -2.46
CA ALA A 27 -8.61 2.20 -2.37
C ALA A 27 -9.99 2.79 -2.76
N GLN A 28 -10.63 2.25 -3.80
CA GLN A 28 -11.99 2.64 -4.17
C GLN A 28 -12.99 2.36 -3.05
N GLN A 29 -12.97 1.15 -2.48
CA GLN A 29 -13.83 0.81 -1.35
C GLN A 29 -13.62 1.78 -0.18
N LYS A 30 -12.38 2.20 0.07
CA LYS A 30 -12.07 3.18 1.11
C LYS A 30 -12.64 4.57 0.80
N LYS A 31 -12.58 5.02 -0.46
CA LYS A 31 -13.24 6.26 -0.90
C LYS A 31 -14.75 6.16 -0.67
N ASP A 32 -15.38 5.08 -1.12
CA ASP A 32 -16.83 4.87 -0.97
C ASP A 32 -17.25 4.88 0.52
N GLU A 33 -16.47 4.24 1.41
CA GLU A 33 -16.68 4.30 2.86
C GLU A 33 -16.58 5.72 3.43
N LEU A 34 -15.65 6.52 2.94
CA LEU A 34 -15.44 7.90 3.37
C LEU A 34 -16.59 8.80 2.92
N GLU A 35 -17.03 8.68 1.67
CA GLU A 35 -18.18 9.41 1.13
C GLU A 35 -19.47 9.04 1.88
N ALA A 36 -19.68 7.76 2.21
CA ALA A 36 -20.82 7.33 3.01
C ALA A 36 -20.80 7.97 4.42
N LYS A 37 -19.63 8.04 5.05
CA LYS A 37 -19.45 8.70 6.36
C LYS A 37 -19.66 10.21 6.29
N GLU A 38 -19.17 10.85 5.23
CA GLU A 38 -19.39 12.27 4.98
C GLU A 38 -20.89 12.57 4.85
N ALA A 39 -21.60 11.79 4.02
CA ALA A 39 -23.04 11.93 3.83
C ALA A 39 -23.81 11.72 5.14
N GLU A 40 -23.39 10.75 5.97
CA GLU A 40 -23.99 10.51 7.28
C GLU A 40 -23.76 11.68 8.24
N GLU A 41 -22.53 12.23 8.31
CA GLU A 41 -22.20 13.39 9.13
C GLU A 41 -23.00 14.62 8.70
N LYS A 42 -23.03 14.94 7.39
CA LYS A 42 -23.83 16.04 6.84
C LYS A 42 -25.33 15.87 7.15
N ARG A 43 -25.84 14.64 7.09
CA ARG A 43 -27.23 14.32 7.45
C ARG A 43 -27.51 14.56 8.93
N LYS A 44 -26.62 14.12 9.83
CA LYS A 44 -26.74 14.36 11.28
C LYS A 44 -26.73 15.85 11.59
N LEU A 45 -25.80 16.60 11.00
CA LEU A 45 -25.71 18.06 11.13
C LEU A 45 -27.00 18.74 10.65
N LYS A 46 -27.52 18.34 9.48
CA LYS A 46 -28.79 18.84 8.93
C LYS A 46 -29.95 18.63 9.91
N TYR A 47 -30.12 17.44 10.47
CA TYR A 47 -31.20 17.18 11.41
C TYR A 47 -31.06 17.94 12.73
N ALA A 48 -29.83 18.16 13.20
CA ALA A 48 -29.58 19.01 14.37
C ALA A 48 -29.95 20.46 14.07
N ALA A 49 -29.55 20.97 12.91
CA ALA A 49 -29.79 22.35 12.52
C ALA A 49 -31.28 22.66 12.26
N VAL A 50 -32.01 21.71 11.67
CA VAL A 50 -33.48 21.83 11.51
C VAL A 50 -34.17 21.88 12.87
N ARG A 51 -33.78 21.02 13.82
CA ARG A 51 -34.36 21.02 15.18
C ARG A 51 -34.05 22.31 15.96
N ALA A 52 -32.87 22.88 15.75
CA ALA A 52 -32.48 24.16 16.35
C ALA A 52 -33.04 25.39 15.61
N GLY A 53 -33.71 25.21 14.46
CA GLY A 53 -34.24 26.32 13.64
C GLY A 53 -33.19 27.14 12.88
N ASN A 54 -31.95 26.65 12.76
CA ASN A 54 -30.82 27.39 12.16
C ASN A 54 -30.28 26.75 10.85
N TYR A 55 -31.05 25.87 10.20
CA TYR A 55 -30.68 25.18 8.95
C TYR A 55 -30.33 26.11 7.77
N ARG A 56 -30.76 27.37 7.77
CA ARG A 56 -30.43 28.36 6.73
C ARG A 56 -29.38 29.38 7.18
N SER A 57 -28.67 29.09 8.27
CA SER A 57 -27.64 29.99 8.78
C SER A 57 -26.33 29.81 8.02
N ALA A 58 -25.58 30.89 7.86
CA ALA A 58 -24.21 30.84 7.35
C ALA A 58 -23.32 29.90 8.19
N ALA A 59 -23.61 29.77 9.49
CA ALA A 59 -22.92 28.82 10.37
C ALA A 59 -23.17 27.36 9.97
N TYR A 60 -24.40 27.01 9.56
CA TYR A 60 -24.70 25.68 9.04
C TYR A 60 -23.99 25.41 7.71
N GLU A 61 -24.03 26.37 6.79
CA GLU A 61 -23.36 26.26 5.47
C GLU A 61 -21.86 26.03 5.65
N LYS A 62 -21.21 26.85 6.48
CA LYS A 62 -19.79 26.70 6.81
C LYS A 62 -19.47 25.34 7.42
N ALA A 63 -20.30 24.85 8.35
CA ALA A 63 -20.09 23.54 8.96
C ALA A 63 -20.25 22.39 7.95
N VAL A 64 -21.14 22.50 6.96
CA VAL A 64 -21.26 21.53 5.86
C VAL A 64 -20.02 21.54 4.97
N GLU A 65 -19.48 22.73 4.67
CA GLU A 65 -18.24 22.89 3.91
C GLU A 65 -17.04 22.30 4.65
N GLU A 66 -16.92 22.57 5.95
CA GLU A 66 -15.86 22.02 6.81
C GLU A 66 -15.89 20.48 6.85
N ILE A 67 -17.08 19.87 6.92
CA ILE A 67 -17.23 18.42 6.80
C ILE A 67 -16.74 17.95 5.42
N GLY A 68 -17.17 18.61 4.35
CA GLY A 68 -16.73 18.27 2.99
C GLY A 68 -15.21 18.33 2.82
N ALA A 69 -14.59 19.44 3.24
CA ALA A 69 -13.14 19.64 3.16
C ALA A 69 -12.35 18.56 3.92
N LYS A 70 -12.80 18.20 5.12
CA LYS A 70 -12.20 17.13 5.93
C LYS A 70 -12.24 15.77 5.25
N TYR A 71 -13.33 15.44 4.57
CA TYR A 71 -13.46 14.16 3.88
C TYR A 71 -12.71 14.14 2.55
N GLU A 72 -12.68 15.26 1.82
CA GLU A 72 -11.86 15.40 0.61
C GLU A 72 -10.37 15.28 0.95
N GLU A 73 -9.89 15.84 2.06
CA GLU A 73 -8.51 15.65 2.53
C GLU A 73 -8.20 14.17 2.75
N LYS A 74 -9.09 13.43 3.43
CA LYS A 74 -8.91 11.99 3.66
C LYS A 74 -8.92 11.18 2.36
N ILE A 75 -9.82 11.51 1.43
CA ILE A 75 -9.87 10.89 0.11
C ILE A 75 -8.60 11.22 -0.67
N GLY A 76 -8.08 12.45 -0.55
CA GLY A 76 -6.79 12.89 -1.08
C GLY A 76 -5.64 12.00 -0.60
N VAL A 77 -5.54 11.73 0.70
CA VAL A 77 -4.53 10.81 1.25
C VAL A 77 -4.64 9.40 0.67
N VAL A 78 -5.86 8.87 0.51
CA VAL A 78 -6.08 7.56 -0.13
C VAL A 78 -5.60 7.57 -1.58
N ARG A 79 -5.92 8.64 -2.32
CA ARG A 79 -5.52 8.84 -3.72
C ARG A 79 -4.01 8.93 -3.86
N GLU A 80 -3.36 9.75 -3.04
CA GLU A 80 -1.90 9.92 -3.04
C GLU A 80 -1.18 8.61 -2.67
N GLY A 81 -1.67 7.90 -1.66
CA GLY A 81 -1.12 6.60 -1.28
C GLY A 81 -1.25 5.55 -2.39
N LEU A 82 -2.37 5.56 -3.13
CA LEU A 82 -2.55 4.69 -4.28
C LEU A 82 -1.62 5.08 -5.44
N LEU A 83 -1.52 6.36 -5.77
CA LEU A 83 -0.62 6.85 -6.83
C LEU A 83 0.83 6.51 -6.53
N PHE A 84 1.25 6.70 -5.27
CA PHE A 84 2.57 6.28 -4.80
C PHE A 84 2.76 4.77 -5.00
N TYR A 85 1.83 3.95 -4.51
CA TYR A 85 1.93 2.50 -4.68
C TYR A 85 2.02 2.11 -6.16
N LEU A 86 1.17 2.64 -7.03
CA LEU A 86 1.18 2.31 -8.46
C LEU A 86 2.49 2.76 -9.13
N GLN A 87 3.01 3.94 -8.80
CA GLN A 87 4.25 4.44 -9.37
C GLN A 87 5.48 3.59 -8.99
N TYR A 88 5.51 3.08 -7.76
CA TYR A 88 6.64 2.31 -7.25
C TYR A 88 6.49 0.80 -7.47
N SER A 89 5.27 0.26 -7.48
CA SER A 89 5.00 -1.14 -7.85
C SER A 89 5.07 -1.39 -9.34
N ALA A 90 4.83 -0.35 -10.18
CA ALA A 90 4.98 -0.45 -11.63
C ALA A 90 6.42 -0.24 -12.12
N ARG A 91 7.39 0.00 -11.22
CA ARG A 91 8.80 -0.21 -11.58
C ARG A 91 8.98 -1.71 -11.80
N ALA A 92 8.79 -2.12 -13.06
CA ALA A 92 9.35 -3.36 -13.55
C ALA A 92 10.81 -3.41 -13.11
N GLU A 93 11.25 -4.59 -12.68
CA GLU A 93 12.66 -4.93 -12.50
C GLU A 93 13.41 -4.67 -13.81
N GLU A 94 13.76 -3.42 -14.09
CA GLU A 94 14.82 -3.14 -15.04
C GLU A 94 16.11 -3.59 -14.37
N THR A 95 16.65 -4.68 -14.91
CA THR A 95 17.86 -5.39 -14.49
C THR A 95 17.71 -6.29 -13.26
N GLY A 96 16.94 -7.35 -13.44
CA GLY A 96 17.24 -8.70 -12.93
C GLY A 96 17.47 -8.82 -11.43
N GLY A 97 16.41 -9.18 -10.71
CA GLY A 97 16.59 -10.16 -9.65
C GLY A 97 15.28 -10.50 -9.00
N THR A 98 14.87 -11.74 -9.30
CA THR A 98 13.91 -12.57 -8.57
C THR A 98 13.28 -11.89 -7.36
N SER A 99 12.05 -11.38 -7.53
CA SER A 99 11.04 -11.34 -6.46
C SER A 99 11.06 -12.66 -5.70
N ALA A 100 11.80 -12.70 -4.60
CA ALA A 100 12.11 -13.96 -3.95
C ALA A 100 10.95 -14.41 -3.05
N GLU A 101 10.58 -15.68 -3.16
CA GLU A 101 9.41 -16.33 -2.54
C GLU A 101 9.35 -16.21 -0.99
N TYR A 102 10.41 -15.70 -0.35
CA TYR A 102 10.51 -15.48 1.10
C TYR A 102 10.04 -14.09 1.56
N ALA A 103 9.74 -13.16 0.65
CA ALA A 103 9.52 -11.76 1.01
C ALA A 103 8.10 -11.51 1.57
N ASP A 104 7.99 -11.47 2.90
CA ASP A 104 6.77 -11.06 3.64
C ASP A 104 7.05 -9.82 4.53
N TYR A 105 6.45 -8.68 4.18
CA TYR A 105 6.63 -7.43 4.91
C TYR A 105 5.74 -7.28 6.16
N SER A 106 4.81 -8.22 6.39
CA SER A 106 4.03 -8.27 7.64
C SER A 106 4.85 -8.78 8.83
N LEU A 107 5.97 -9.46 8.55
CA LEU A 107 6.91 -9.98 9.54
C LEU A 107 7.75 -8.89 10.19
N SER A 108 8.12 -9.11 11.46
CA SER A 108 9.07 -8.27 12.19
C SER A 108 10.47 -8.36 11.55
N PRO A 109 11.34 -7.33 11.69
CA PRO A 109 12.65 -7.34 11.05
C PRO A 109 13.51 -8.57 11.38
N THR A 110 13.42 -9.09 12.60
CA THR A 110 14.09 -10.32 13.03
C THR A 110 13.49 -11.59 12.40
N ASP A 111 12.17 -11.62 12.19
CA ASP A 111 11.50 -12.75 11.54
C ASP A 111 11.82 -12.80 10.05
N ARG A 112 11.99 -11.63 9.40
CA ARG A 112 12.43 -11.53 8.00
C ARG A 112 13.81 -12.16 7.78
N VAL A 113 14.75 -11.93 8.71
CA VAL A 113 16.07 -12.56 8.68
C VAL A 113 15.95 -14.09 8.71
N THR A 114 15.09 -14.60 9.57
CA THR A 114 14.86 -16.05 9.70
C THR A 114 14.25 -16.62 8.41
N ALA A 115 13.23 -15.96 7.86
CA ALA A 115 12.57 -16.38 6.62
C ALA A 115 13.56 -16.48 5.44
N VAL A 116 14.44 -15.48 5.28
CA VAL A 116 15.48 -15.49 4.24
C VAL A 116 16.45 -16.64 4.44
N LYS A 117 16.93 -16.86 5.67
CA LYS A 117 17.88 -17.94 5.96
C LYS A 117 17.27 -19.31 5.64
N THR A 118 16.08 -19.57 6.18
CA THR A 118 15.36 -20.83 5.96
C THR A 118 15.11 -21.08 4.49
N TYR A 119 14.78 -20.06 3.71
CA TYR A 119 14.58 -20.19 2.27
C TYR A 119 15.82 -20.73 1.55
N TYR A 120 16.96 -20.07 1.72
CA TYR A 120 18.20 -20.45 1.05
C TYR A 120 18.72 -21.80 1.54
N GLU A 121 18.60 -22.09 2.84
CA GLU A 121 18.98 -23.38 3.40
C GLU A 121 18.14 -24.55 2.88
N THR A 122 16.85 -24.32 2.67
CA THR A 122 15.91 -25.32 2.14
C THR A 122 16.10 -25.53 0.63
N LYS A 123 16.35 -24.44 -0.11
CA LYS A 123 16.40 -24.45 -1.58
C LYS A 123 17.74 -24.94 -2.12
N TYR A 124 18.83 -24.75 -1.38
CA TYR A 124 20.17 -25.12 -1.81
C TYR A 124 20.87 -26.02 -0.79
N ASN A 125 21.43 -27.12 -1.28
CA ASN A 125 22.01 -28.16 -0.43
C ASN A 125 23.49 -27.94 -0.08
N THR A 126 24.17 -27.00 -0.73
CA THR A 126 25.59 -26.71 -0.48
C THR A 126 25.78 -25.25 -0.07
N ALA A 127 26.72 -25.01 0.84
CA ALA A 127 27.02 -23.66 1.33
C ALA A 127 27.41 -22.70 0.19
N LYS A 128 28.25 -23.17 -0.73
CA LYS A 128 28.63 -22.40 -1.92
C LYS A 128 27.44 -22.01 -2.79
N ALA A 129 26.49 -22.93 -3.04
CA ALA A 129 25.31 -22.61 -3.84
C ALA A 129 24.36 -21.64 -3.11
N ARG A 130 24.23 -21.75 -1.79
CA ARG A 130 23.46 -20.78 -0.96
C ARG A 130 24.04 -19.38 -1.08
N PHE A 131 25.36 -19.27 -0.89
CA PHE A 131 26.03 -17.98 -0.94
C PHE A 131 26.01 -17.37 -2.34
N ASP A 132 26.31 -18.15 -3.38
CA ASP A 132 26.30 -17.66 -4.76
C ASP A 132 24.87 -17.19 -5.16
N ALA A 133 23.83 -17.90 -4.72
CA ALA A 133 22.44 -17.53 -4.97
C ALA A 133 22.01 -16.28 -4.16
N PHE A 134 22.32 -16.22 -2.87
CA PHE A 134 22.01 -15.07 -2.01
C PHE A 134 22.75 -13.80 -2.47
N LYS A 135 23.99 -13.93 -2.94
CA LYS A 135 24.78 -12.82 -3.48
C LYS A 135 24.21 -12.27 -4.78
N ALA A 136 23.59 -13.14 -5.59
CA ALA A 136 22.94 -12.75 -6.84
C ALA A 136 21.51 -12.19 -6.63
N ASP A 137 21.01 -12.22 -5.40
CA ASP A 137 19.67 -11.76 -5.05
C ASP A 137 19.62 -10.23 -4.88
N THR A 138 18.84 -9.55 -5.71
CA THR A 138 18.63 -8.10 -5.63
C THR A 138 17.48 -7.70 -4.71
N THR A 139 16.65 -8.65 -4.28
CA THR A 139 15.52 -8.44 -3.37
C THR A 139 15.97 -8.47 -1.92
N ALA A 140 16.91 -9.36 -1.57
CA ALA A 140 17.43 -9.51 -0.19
C ALA A 140 17.97 -8.21 0.44
N PRO A 141 18.75 -7.35 -0.25
CA PRO A 141 19.26 -6.10 0.33
C PRO A 141 18.14 -5.13 0.74
N VAL A 142 17.10 -5.02 -0.09
CA VAL A 142 15.97 -4.11 0.16
C VAL A 142 15.06 -4.69 1.24
N TYR A 143 14.82 -6.00 1.22
CA TYR A 143 13.93 -6.68 2.16
C TYR A 143 14.49 -6.73 3.58
N LEU A 144 15.80 -6.94 3.73
CA LEU A 144 16.48 -7.04 5.02
C LEU A 144 17.00 -5.70 5.56
N GLY A 145 17.23 -4.71 4.68
CA GLY A 145 17.75 -3.40 5.07
C GLY A 145 19.05 -3.50 5.86
N GLU A 146 19.06 -2.93 7.07
CA GLU A 146 20.24 -2.94 7.96
C GLU A 146 20.73 -4.35 8.33
N TYR A 147 19.84 -5.36 8.29
CA TYR A 147 20.17 -6.74 8.63
C TYR A 147 20.84 -7.51 7.48
N TYR A 148 20.90 -6.93 6.26
CA TYR A 148 21.46 -7.60 5.10
C TYR A 148 22.92 -8.01 5.31
N ALA A 149 23.76 -7.11 5.83
CA ALA A 149 25.19 -7.37 6.04
C ALA A 149 25.42 -8.58 6.97
N GLY A 150 24.64 -8.70 8.04
CA GLY A 150 24.74 -9.83 8.97
C GLY A 150 24.31 -11.17 8.35
N VAL A 151 23.35 -11.17 7.42
CA VAL A 151 22.95 -12.37 6.68
C VAL A 151 23.97 -12.72 5.59
N TYR A 152 24.56 -11.70 4.96
CA TYR A 152 25.65 -11.88 4.00
C TYR A 152 26.87 -12.54 4.65
N ASP A 153 27.31 -12.03 5.80
CA ASP A 153 28.43 -12.60 6.55
C ASP A 153 28.13 -14.01 7.05
N TYR A 154 26.87 -14.29 7.41
CA TYR A 154 26.42 -15.63 7.76
C TYR A 154 26.61 -16.62 6.61
N PHE A 155 26.16 -16.26 5.39
CA PHE A 155 26.31 -17.13 4.22
C PHE A 155 27.74 -17.18 3.67
N ALA A 156 28.54 -16.13 3.88
CA ALA A 156 29.95 -16.12 3.47
C ALA A 156 30.84 -17.04 4.34
N ASN A 157 30.43 -17.30 5.58
CA ASN A 157 31.18 -18.08 6.57
C ASN A 157 30.55 -19.45 6.90
N SER A 158 29.51 -19.88 6.18
CA SER A 158 28.88 -21.21 6.33
C SER A 158 29.38 -22.21 5.30
#